data_AF-A0A3C1CAG7-F1
#
_entry.id   AF-A0A3C1CAG7-F1
#
_cell.length_a   1.000
_cell.length_b   1.000
_cell.length_c   1.000
_cell.angle_alpha   90.00
_cell.angle_beta   90.00
_cell.angle_gamma   90.00
#
_symmetry.space_group_name_H-M   'P 1'
#
loop_
_entity.id
_entity.type
_entity.pdbx_description
1 polymer ?
#
loop_
_entity_poly.entity_id
_entity_poly.type
_entity_poly.pdbx_seq_one_letter_code
_entity_poly.pdbx_strand_id
1 'polypeptide(L)' 'MNISPAKENILKRIREALAQETPMPFPQSEKNGNLFPAPPQEPEIEFAEQFTQLQGKFIYCINRQELAF' A
#
# COMPACT_ATOMS: atom_id res chain seq x y z
N MET A 1 43.09 20.00 16.45
CA MET A 1 41.65 20.36 16.40
C MET A 1 41.09 20.23 17.81
N ASN A 2 40.74 21.32 18.48
CA ASN A 2 40.11 21.27 19.80
C ASN A 2 38.63 20.91 19.63
N ILE A 3 38.29 19.66 19.90
CA ILE A 3 36.89 19.21 19.95
C ILE A 3 36.37 19.58 21.33
N SER A 4 35.27 20.34 21.39
CA SER A 4 34.64 20.65 22.66
C SER A 4 34.03 19.37 23.27
N PRO A 5 33.93 19.26 24.61
CA PRO A 5 33.32 18.10 25.26
C PRO A 5 31.90 17.81 24.76
N ALA A 6 31.13 18.86 24.44
CA ALA A 6 29.81 18.75 23.86
C ALA A 6 29.84 18.10 22.46
N LYS A 7 30.77 18.52 21.60
CA LYS A 7 30.93 17.95 20.26
C LYS A 7 31.38 16.49 20.31
N GLU A 8 32.25 16.14 21.27
CA GLU A 8 32.69 14.75 21.48
C GLU A 8 31.53 13.86 21.93
N ASN A 9 30.70 14.32 22.87
CA ASN A 9 29.51 13.60 23.32
C ASN A 9 28.49 13.38 22.19
N ILE A 10 28.26 14.38 21.34
CA ILE A 10 27.36 14.24 20.18
C ILE A 10 27.92 13.20 19.20
N LEU A 11 29.20 13.31 18.84
CA LEU A 11 29.83 12.37 17.92
C LEU A 11 29.87 10.94 18.47
N LYS A 12 30.04 10.79 19.79
CA LYS A 12 29.95 9.49 20.46
C LYS A 12 28.56 8.86 20.31
N ARG A 13 27.49 9.61 20.58
CA ARG A 13 26.11 9.12 20.42
C ARG A 13 25.77 8.76 18.99
N ILE A 14 26.24 9.54 18.01
CA ILE A 14 26.05 9.23 16.59
C ILE A 14 26.75 7.91 16.24
N ARG A 15 27.99 7.70 16.69
CA ARG A 15 28.70 6.42 16.47
C ARG A 15 27.99 5.25 17.13
N GLU A 16 27.51 5.41 18.36
CA GLU A 16 26.76 4.37 19.07
C GLU A 16 25.46 4.00 18.34
N ALA A 17 24.71 5.00 17.87
CA ALA A 17 23.48 4.79 17.09
C ALA A 17 23.72 4.14 15.71
N LEU A 18 24.88 4.40 15.10
CA LEU A 18 25.27 3.76 13.83
C LEU A 18 25.89 2.38 14.03
N ALA A 19 26.54 2.12 15.17
CA ALA A 19 27.15 0.82 15.47
C ALA A 19 26.11 -0.26 15.79
N GLN A 20 24.97 0.14 16.35
CA GLN A 20 23.85 -0.75 16.60
C GLN A 20 22.74 -0.43 15.59
N GLU A 21 22.78 -1.09 14.43
CA GLU A 21 21.71 -1.00 13.45
C GLU A 21 20.39 -1.35 14.15
N THR A 22 19.44 -0.41 14.16
CA THR A 22 18.09 -0.72 14.63
C THR A 22 17.54 -1.79 13.71
N PRO A 23 17.19 -2.99 14.23
CA PRO A 23 16.62 -4.02 13.38
C PRO A 23 15.38 -3.44 12.72
N MET A 24 15.30 -3.55 11.39
CA MET A 24 14.14 -3.09 10.64
C MET A 24 12.89 -3.68 11.34
N PRO A 25 11.95 -2.86 11.83
CA PRO A 25 10.87 -3.35 12.70
C PRO A 25 9.98 -4.38 12.00
N PHE A 26 9.96 -4.36 10.67
CA PHE A 26 9.24 -5.31 9.82
C PHE A 26 10.11 -5.72 8.60
N PRO A 27 11.13 -6.57 8.76
CA PRO A 27 12.00 -6.97 7.65
C PRO A 27 11.26 -7.76 6.57
N GLN A 28 10.05 -8.21 6.87
CA GLN A 28 9.17 -8.93 5.97
C GLN A 28 8.02 -8.09 5.41
N SER A 29 7.85 -6.81 5.80
CA SER A 29 6.80 -5.95 5.22
C SER A 29 7.09 -5.55 3.77
N GLU A 30 8.35 -5.69 3.35
CA GLU A 30 8.80 -5.67 1.95
C GLU A 30 8.38 -6.94 1.17
N LYS A 31 7.53 -7.81 1.74
CA LYS A 31 6.85 -8.81 0.92
C LYS A 31 5.88 -8.06 0.03
N ASN A 32 6.27 -7.92 -1.23
CA ASN A 32 5.51 -7.48 -2.41
C ASN A 32 4.24 -8.31 -2.66
N GLY A 33 3.46 -8.60 -1.61
CA GLY A 33 2.12 -9.14 -1.73
C GLY A 33 1.19 -8.00 -2.12
N ASN A 34 0.27 -8.26 -3.05
CA ASN A 34 -0.75 -7.28 -3.37
C ASN A 34 -1.47 -6.87 -2.07
N LEU A 35 -1.39 -5.59 -1.71
CA LEU A 35 -2.08 -5.02 -0.55
C LEU A 35 -3.61 -5.20 -0.67
N PHE A 36 -4.08 -5.34 -1.90
CA PHE A 36 -5.45 -5.67 -2.24
C PHE A 36 -5.51 -7.10 -2.76
N PRO A 37 -6.38 -7.95 -2.18
CA PRO A 37 -6.62 -9.27 -2.77
C PRO A 37 -7.11 -9.10 -4.21
N ALA A 38 -6.77 -10.05 -5.07
CA ALA A 38 -7.39 -10.11 -6.38
C ALA A 38 -8.92 -10.27 -6.19
N PRO A 39 -9.73 -9.58 -7.01
CA PRO A 39 -11.18 -9.74 -6.93
C PRO A 39 -11.55 -11.20 -7.20
N PRO A 40 -12.59 -11.73 -6.52
CA PRO A 40 -13.00 -13.12 -6.67
C PRO A 40 -13.57 -13.44 -8.05
N GLN A 41 -13.94 -12.39 -8.79
CA GLN A 41 -14.58 -12.43 -10.10
C GLN A 41 -14.05 -11.29 -11.00
N GLU A 42 -14.49 -11.26 -12.25
CA GLU A 42 -14.11 -10.20 -13.19
C GLU A 42 -14.50 -8.82 -12.66
N PRO A 43 -13.65 -7.79 -12.84
CA PRO A 43 -13.90 -6.43 -12.33
C PRO A 43 -15.27 -5.85 -12.72
N GLU A 44 -15.76 -6.19 -13.91
CA GLU A 44 -17.05 -5.79 -14.44
C GLU A 44 -18.21 -6.34 -13.62
N ILE A 45 -18.11 -7.60 -13.17
CA ILE A 45 -19.12 -8.26 -12.35
C ILE A 45 -19.09 -7.68 -10.93
N GLU A 46 -17.90 -7.57 -10.34
CA GLU A 46 -17.73 -6.98 -9.01
C GLU A 46 -18.28 -5.55 -8.97
N PHE A 47 -17.97 -4.74 -9.98
CA PHE A 47 -18.51 -3.39 -10.09
C PHE A 47 -20.04 -3.38 -10.19
N ALA A 48 -20.63 -4.23 -11.04
CA ALA A 48 -22.07 -4.32 -11.21
C ALA A 48 -22.78 -4.67 -9.89
N GLU A 49 -22.25 -5.63 -9.13
CA GLU A 49 -22.81 -6.05 -7.85
C GLU A 49 -22.73 -4.94 -6.80
N GLN A 50 -21.55 -4.35 -6.59
CA GLN A 50 -21.35 -3.28 -5.60
C GLN A 50 -22.16 -2.03 -5.96
N PHE A 51 -22.23 -1.67 -7.25
CA PHE A 51 -23.02 -0.52 -7.71
C PHE A 51 -24.52 -0.75 -7.52
N THR A 52 -25.00 -1.96 -7.79
CA THR A 52 -26.41 -2.32 -7.58
C THR A 52 -26.78 -2.30 -6.09
N GLN A 53 -25.88 -2.72 -5.19
CA GLN A 53 -26.09 -2.60 -3.74
C GLN A 53 -26.29 -1.16 -3.29
N LEU A 54 -25.64 -0.19 -3.96
CA LEU A 54 -25.82 1.24 -3.74
C LEU A 54 -27.03 1.84 -4.47
N GLN A 55 -27.98 0.99 -4.91
CA GLN A 55 -29.14 1.37 -5.71
C GLN A 55 -28.78 1.99 -7.08
N GLY A 56 -27.54 1.80 -7.53
CA GLY A 56 -27.11 2.12 -8.87
C GLY A 56 -27.76 1.19 -9.89
N LYS A 57 -27.98 1.70 -11.11
CA LYS A 57 -28.48 0.90 -12.23
C LYS A 57 -27.34 0.56 -13.17
N PHE A 58 -26.90 -0.68 -13.14
CA PHE A 58 -25.94 -1.21 -14.10
C PHE A 58 -26.68 -1.96 -15.21
N ILE A 59 -26.33 -1.69 -16.48
CA ILE A 59 -26.89 -2.39 -17.64
C ILE A 59 -25.72 -2.90 -18.47
N TYR A 60 -25.69 -4.20 -18.71
CA TYR A 60 -24.74 -4.84 -19.63
C TYR A 60 -25.48 -5.25 -20.90
N CYS A 61 -24.95 -4.86 -22.06
CA CYS A 61 -25.49 -5.22 -23.37
C CYS A 61 -24.38 -5.87 -24.17
N ILE A 62 -24.63 -7.06 -24.72
CA ILE A 62 -23.67 -7.81 -25.55
C ILE A 62 -23.41 -7.05 -26.87
N ASN A 63 -24.40 -6.29 -27.33
CA ASN A 63 -24.32 -5.49 -28.54
C ASN A 63 -25.23 -4.26 -28.46
N ARG A 64 -25.14 -3.38 -29.46
CA ARG A 64 -25.92 -2.14 -29.52
C ARG A 64 -27.43 -2.36 -29.70
N GLN A 65 -27.86 -3.52 -30.20
CA GLN A 65 -29.28 -3.83 -30.38
C GLN A 65 -29.95 -4.10 -29.02
N GLU A 66 -29.25 -4.74 -28.09
CA GLU A 66 -29.74 -4.98 -26.72
C GLU A 66 -29.88 -3.70 -25.88
N LEU A 67 -29.11 -2.65 -26.19
CA LEU A 67 -29.23 -1.36 -25.52
C LEU A 67 -30.43 -0.53 -25.99
N ALA A 68 -31.01 -0.88 -27.14
CA ALA A 68 -32.01 -0.05 -27.81
C ALA A 68 -33.46 -0.30 -27.33
N PHE A 69 -33.67 -1.17 -26.33
CA PHE A 69 -34.99 -1.58 -25.85
C PHE A 69 -35.20 -1.31 -24.36
#